data_AF-A0A0B1Z498-F1
#
_entry.id   AF-A0A0B1Z498-F1
#
_cell.length_a   1.000
_cell.length_b   1.000
_cell.length_c   1.000
_cell.angle_alpha   90.00
_cell.angle_beta   90.00
_cell.angle_gamma   90.00
#
_symmetry.space_group_name_H-M   'P 1'
#
loop_
_entity.id
_entity.type
_entity.pdbx_description
1 polymer ?
#
loop_
_entity_poly.entity_id
_entity_poly.type
_entity_poly.pdbx_seq_one_letter_code
_entity_poly.pdbx_strand_id
1 'polypeptide(L)'
;MYPPYKQRAEVKAFIEWLALHLGSNQQLKHEYVNRKTAKRWQFTDLYDAYQQYEWQHSGVPHLKVSAGTCATSNTNALNALSTDLSLANCDATMLRGTKATMFWGGVSAHNNQWLEANQKGLAKTIAQVAQVLRIGNLDSPQFQNNLRFNAGMTKVYSLICQDFIIYDSRVAAALGMLVVIFCEEKGIHALPDGLRFPWAPAKEGESAAVPKRRNPSKGDAFKFPGLRRGHHHAIWNMRASWILSQALAHQSAATSPFLGGGANALRRLEMALFMMGYDLGIAA
;
A
#
# COMPACT_ATOMS: atom_id res chain seq x y z
N MET A 1 17.77 17.04 17.13
CA MET A 1 16.56 16.19 17.27
C MET A 1 15.65 16.51 16.11
N TYR A 2 15.27 15.53 15.27
CA TYR A 2 14.39 15.79 14.12
C TYR A 2 12.97 16.15 14.59
N PRO A 3 12.22 17.01 13.89
CA PRO A 3 10.83 17.25 14.23
C PRO A 3 10.02 15.95 14.13
N PRO A 4 9.01 15.76 14.99
CA PRO A 4 8.04 14.67 14.88
C PRO A 4 7.52 14.53 13.45
N TYR A 5 7.24 13.31 13.00
CA TYR A 5 6.94 13.05 11.59
C TYR A 5 5.84 13.97 11.02
N LYS A 6 4.77 14.18 11.78
CA LYS A 6 3.61 15.00 11.38
C LYS A 6 3.90 16.51 11.30
N GLN A 7 5.00 16.97 11.89
CA GLN A 7 5.37 18.38 11.97
C GLN A 7 6.38 18.80 10.89
N ARG A 8 6.93 17.82 10.16
CA ARG A 8 7.88 18.03 9.07
C ARG A 8 7.28 18.87 7.94
N ALA A 9 7.95 19.95 7.57
CA ALA A 9 7.49 20.87 6.54
C ALA A 9 7.40 20.18 5.17
N GLU A 10 8.38 19.33 4.84
CA GLU A 10 8.40 18.56 3.60
C GLU A 10 7.21 17.60 3.50
N VAL A 11 6.77 17.04 4.62
CA VAL A 11 5.65 16.10 4.69
C VAL A 11 4.32 16.83 4.49
N LYS A 12 4.15 18.00 5.13
CA LYS A 12 2.96 18.85 4.95
C LYS A 12 2.85 19.34 3.50
N ALA A 13 3.95 19.85 2.94
CA ALA A 13 4.00 20.30 1.55
C ALA A 13 3.65 19.19 0.56
N PHE A 14 4.09 17.95 0.81
CA PHE A 14 3.70 16.81 -0.01
C PHE A 14 2.22 16.43 0.13
N ILE A 15 1.65 16.48 1.34
CA ILE A 15 0.22 16.25 1.57
C ILE A 15 -0.62 17.28 0.82
N GLU A 16 -0.28 18.56 0.91
CA GLU A 16 -0.96 19.65 0.20
C GLU A 16 -0.86 19.47 -1.32
N TRP A 17 0.33 19.14 -1.82
CA TRP A 17 0.57 18.87 -3.23
C TRP A 17 -0.26 17.69 -3.74
N LEU A 18 -0.29 16.58 -3.00
CA LEU A 18 -1.08 15.41 -3.37
C LEU A 18 -2.58 15.71 -3.30
N ALA A 19 -3.03 16.48 -2.30
CA ALA A 19 -4.43 16.87 -2.17
C ALA A 19 -4.92 17.70 -3.37
N LEU A 20 -4.10 18.62 -3.88
CA LEU A 20 -4.41 19.39 -5.10
C LEU A 20 -4.59 18.45 -6.30
N HIS A 21 -3.70 17.48 -6.47
CA HIS A 21 -3.80 16.48 -7.52
C HIS A 21 -5.06 15.63 -7.41
N LEU A 22 -5.45 15.25 -6.19
CA LEU A 22 -6.66 14.49 -5.92
C LEU A 22 -7.93 15.29 -6.19
N GLY A 23 -7.99 16.58 -5.82
CA GLY A 23 -9.21 17.38 -5.90
C GLY A 23 -9.49 17.98 -7.26
N SER A 24 -8.46 18.47 -7.95
CA SER A 24 -8.59 19.02 -9.30
C SER A 24 -8.43 17.98 -10.41
N ASN A 25 -8.14 16.72 -10.04
CA ASN A 25 -7.80 15.65 -10.96
C ASN A 25 -6.70 16.08 -11.95
N GLN A 26 -5.65 16.73 -11.42
CA GLN A 26 -4.52 17.19 -12.22
C GLN A 26 -3.82 16.00 -12.88
N GLN A 27 -3.28 16.24 -14.07
CA GLN A 27 -2.62 15.21 -14.86
C GLN A 27 -1.41 14.64 -14.11
N LEU A 28 -1.42 13.33 -13.90
CA LEU A 28 -0.29 12.53 -13.43
C LEU A 28 -0.14 11.36 -14.39
N LYS A 29 0.38 11.67 -15.58
CA LYS A 29 0.46 10.71 -16.67
C LYS A 29 1.44 9.59 -16.32
N HIS A 30 1.00 8.36 -16.53
CA HIS A 30 1.86 7.20 -16.40
C HIS A 30 1.43 6.09 -17.34
N GLU A 31 2.40 5.37 -17.91
CA GLU A 31 2.12 4.24 -18.78
C GLU A 31 3.16 3.13 -18.61
N TYR A 32 2.72 1.90 -18.87
CA TYR A 32 3.60 0.74 -18.93
C TYR A 32 2.99 -0.36 -19.79
N VAL A 33 3.82 -1.32 -20.17
CA VAL A 33 3.36 -2.58 -20.79
C VAL A 33 3.33 -3.67 -19.73
N ASN A 34 2.17 -4.30 -19.52
CA ASN A 34 2.08 -5.46 -18.67
C ASN A 34 2.84 -6.63 -19.31
N ARG A 35 4.04 -6.92 -18.79
CA ARG A 35 4.94 -7.92 -19.35
C ARG A 35 4.39 -9.35 -19.40
N LYS A 36 3.33 -9.66 -18.63
CA LYS A 36 2.68 -10.98 -18.67
C LYS A 36 1.62 -11.09 -19.77
N THR A 37 0.93 -10.00 -20.06
CA THR A 37 -0.24 -10.01 -20.96
C THR A 37 -0.01 -9.20 -22.24
N ALA A 38 1.14 -8.53 -22.37
CA ALA A 38 1.46 -7.52 -23.38
C ALA A 38 0.48 -6.33 -23.45
N LYS A 39 -0.50 -6.24 -22.55
CA LYS A 39 -1.46 -5.13 -22.48
C LYS A 39 -0.74 -3.83 -22.12
N ARG A 40 -0.89 -2.81 -22.96
CA ARG A 40 -0.45 -1.45 -22.65
C ARG A 40 -1.46 -0.78 -21.72
N TRP A 41 -0.96 -0.17 -20.67
CA TRP A 41 -1.72 0.63 -19.72
C TRP A 41 -1.30 2.08 -19.84
N GLN A 42 -2.28 2.98 -19.82
CA GLN A 42 -2.07 4.42 -19.86
C GLN A 42 -3.05 5.06 -18.89
N PHE A 43 -2.54 5.93 -18.02
CA PHE A 43 -3.32 6.66 -17.04
C PHE A 43 -3.11 8.14 -17.24
N THR A 44 -4.18 8.93 -17.25
CA THR A 44 -4.08 10.39 -17.32
C THR A 44 -3.81 11.02 -15.96
N ASP A 45 -4.28 10.37 -14.90
CA ASP A 45 -4.22 10.81 -13.51
C ASP A 45 -4.41 9.60 -12.57
N LEU A 46 -4.45 9.87 -11.25
CA LEU A 46 -4.66 8.85 -10.23
C LEU A 46 -6.05 8.20 -10.32
N TYR A 47 -7.11 8.97 -10.60
CA TYR A 47 -8.46 8.44 -10.61
C TYR A 47 -8.69 7.53 -11.82
N ASP A 48 -8.16 7.88 -12.99
CA ASP A 48 -8.14 7.03 -14.17
C ASP A 48 -7.44 5.70 -13.91
N ALA A 49 -6.30 5.73 -13.20
CA ALA A 49 -5.62 4.49 -12.75
C ALA A 49 -6.50 3.61 -11.85
N TYR A 50 -7.37 4.21 -11.02
CA TYR A 50 -8.36 3.46 -10.24
C TYR A 50 -9.52 2.94 -11.10
N GLN A 51 -10.07 3.74 -12.02
CA GLN A 51 -11.14 3.31 -12.93
C GLN A 51 -10.73 2.11 -13.78
N GLN A 52 -9.46 2.09 -14.15
CA GLN A 52 -8.83 1.02 -14.91
C GLN A 52 -8.30 -0.14 -14.05
N TYR A 53 -8.60 -0.18 -12.74
CA TYR A 53 -8.07 -1.19 -11.83
C TYR A 53 -8.34 -2.61 -12.31
N GLU A 54 -7.25 -3.36 -12.50
CA GLU A 54 -7.28 -4.75 -12.92
C GLU A 54 -6.25 -5.57 -12.15
N TRP A 55 -6.74 -6.53 -11.37
CA TRP A 55 -5.92 -7.51 -10.67
C TRP A 55 -6.69 -8.79 -10.41
N GLN A 56 -6.16 -9.89 -10.94
CA GLN A 56 -6.71 -11.22 -10.70
C GLN A 56 -6.49 -11.63 -9.24
N HIS A 57 -7.57 -11.65 -8.47
CA HIS A 57 -7.60 -12.15 -7.10
C HIS A 57 -8.25 -13.52 -7.04
N SER A 58 -7.74 -14.39 -6.17
CA SER A 58 -8.34 -15.70 -5.92
C SER A 58 -9.68 -15.56 -5.19
N GLY A 59 -10.57 -16.54 -5.40
CA GLY A 59 -11.79 -16.66 -4.61
C GLY A 59 -11.49 -17.10 -3.18
N VAL A 60 -12.45 -16.89 -2.28
CA VAL A 60 -12.39 -17.31 -0.88
C VAL A 60 -13.61 -18.20 -0.61
N PRO A 61 -13.51 -19.53 -0.83
CA PRO A 61 -14.67 -20.42 -0.87
C PRO A 61 -15.53 -20.43 0.40
N HIS A 62 -14.90 -20.45 1.58
CA HIS A 62 -15.64 -20.46 2.86
C HIS A 62 -16.40 -19.16 3.14
N LEU A 63 -16.08 -18.08 2.42
CA LEU A 63 -16.81 -16.80 2.48
C LEU A 63 -17.75 -16.59 1.29
N LYS A 64 -17.90 -17.62 0.42
CA LYS A 64 -18.69 -17.53 -0.83
C LYS A 64 -18.26 -16.38 -1.75
N VAL A 65 -16.98 -16.04 -1.73
CA VAL A 65 -16.39 -15.02 -2.61
C VAL A 65 -15.78 -15.70 -3.82
N SER A 66 -16.27 -15.35 -5.01
CA SER A 66 -15.69 -15.81 -6.27
C SER A 66 -14.37 -15.10 -6.60
N ALA A 67 -13.54 -15.73 -7.43
CA ALA A 67 -12.40 -15.05 -8.05
C ALA A 67 -12.89 -13.89 -8.93
N GLY A 68 -12.05 -12.88 -9.12
CA GLY A 68 -12.39 -11.70 -9.90
C GLY A 68 -11.18 -10.89 -10.30
N THR A 69 -11.41 -9.81 -11.05
CA THR A 69 -10.34 -9.01 -11.66
C THR A 69 -10.51 -7.51 -11.48
N CYS A 70 -11.69 -7.00 -11.13
CA CYS A 70 -11.99 -5.56 -11.16
C CYS A 70 -12.08 -4.95 -9.75
N ALA A 71 -12.17 -3.62 -9.68
CA ALA A 71 -12.26 -2.89 -8.40
C ALA A 71 -13.44 -3.36 -7.54
N THR A 72 -14.61 -3.57 -8.16
CA THR A 72 -15.83 -4.01 -7.48
C THR A 72 -15.68 -5.41 -6.90
N SER A 73 -15.21 -6.38 -7.69
CA SER A 73 -15.03 -7.76 -7.19
C SER A 73 -13.98 -7.81 -6.07
N ASN A 74 -12.91 -7.03 -6.21
CA ASN A 74 -11.86 -6.96 -5.21
C ASN A 74 -12.35 -6.30 -3.91
N THR A 75 -13.14 -5.23 -4.00
CA THR A 75 -13.76 -4.58 -2.84
C THR A 75 -14.68 -5.53 -2.09
N ASN A 76 -15.51 -6.30 -2.81
CA ASN A 76 -16.39 -7.29 -2.20
C ASN A 76 -15.59 -8.39 -1.47
N ALA A 77 -14.50 -8.88 -2.09
CA ALA A 77 -13.62 -9.85 -1.46
C ALA A 77 -12.98 -9.32 -0.17
N LEU A 78 -12.47 -8.08 -0.21
CA LEU A 78 -11.84 -7.45 0.94
C LEU A 78 -12.84 -7.17 2.06
N ASN A 79 -14.06 -6.73 1.75
CA ASN A 79 -15.11 -6.53 2.75
C ASN A 79 -15.47 -7.85 3.46
N ALA A 80 -15.62 -8.95 2.70
CA ALA A 80 -15.87 -10.27 3.28
C ALA A 80 -14.72 -10.74 4.18
N LEU A 81 -13.46 -10.56 3.75
CA LEU A 81 -12.28 -10.91 4.53
C LEU A 81 -12.14 -10.04 5.79
N SER A 82 -12.46 -8.75 5.71
CA SER A 82 -12.47 -7.84 6.86
C SER A 82 -13.51 -8.28 7.90
N THR A 83 -14.73 -8.63 7.46
CA THR A 83 -15.77 -9.19 8.33
C THR A 83 -15.31 -10.50 8.99
N ASP A 84 -14.75 -11.46 8.24
CA ASP A 84 -14.25 -12.72 8.81
C ASP A 84 -13.13 -12.50 9.84
N LEU A 85 -12.17 -11.60 9.55
CA LEU A 85 -11.08 -11.26 10.48
C LEU A 85 -11.56 -10.54 11.75
N SER A 86 -12.56 -9.66 11.63
CA SER A 86 -13.13 -8.93 12.78
C SER A 86 -13.97 -9.81 13.71
N LEU A 87 -14.59 -10.86 13.17
CA LEU A 87 -15.36 -11.84 13.94
C LEU A 87 -14.49 -12.96 14.55
N ALA A 88 -13.20 -13.04 14.18
CA ALA A 88 -12.29 -14.06 14.69
C ALA A 88 -12.01 -13.86 16.20
N ASN A 89 -12.51 -14.77 17.03
CA ASN A 89 -12.41 -14.69 18.50
C ASN A 89 -11.41 -15.68 19.10
N CYS A 90 -10.86 -16.61 18.31
CA CYS A 90 -9.85 -17.56 18.74
C CYS A 90 -8.77 -17.78 17.67
N ASP A 91 -7.68 -18.44 18.06
CA ASP A 91 -6.52 -18.70 17.20
C ASP A 91 -6.89 -19.48 15.93
N ALA A 92 -7.81 -20.43 16.01
CA ALA A 92 -8.25 -21.20 14.85
C ALA A 92 -8.98 -20.34 13.81
N THR A 93 -9.90 -19.48 14.26
CA THR A 93 -10.60 -18.55 13.36
C THR A 93 -9.67 -17.47 12.81
N MET A 94 -8.72 -16.98 13.61
CA MET A 94 -7.72 -16.01 13.15
C MET A 94 -6.78 -16.64 12.11
N LEU A 95 -6.35 -17.88 12.33
CA LEU A 95 -5.53 -18.61 11.36
C LEU A 95 -6.28 -18.79 10.03
N ARG A 96 -7.56 -19.17 10.07
CA ARG A 96 -8.39 -19.32 8.86
C ARG A 96 -8.48 -17.99 8.09
N GLY A 97 -8.87 -16.90 8.75
CA GLY A 97 -9.02 -15.61 8.12
C GLY A 97 -7.71 -15.05 7.57
N THR A 98 -6.62 -15.15 8.33
CA THR A 98 -5.30 -14.69 7.87
C THR A 98 -4.79 -15.52 6.69
N LYS A 99 -4.90 -16.85 6.71
CA LYS A 99 -4.56 -17.69 5.54
C LYS A 99 -5.41 -17.37 4.33
N ALA A 100 -6.69 -17.08 4.52
CA ALA A 100 -7.58 -16.65 3.43
C ALA A 100 -7.13 -15.33 2.82
N THR A 101 -6.71 -14.35 3.64
CA THR A 101 -6.10 -13.11 3.15
C THR A 101 -4.80 -13.37 2.39
N MET A 102 -3.95 -14.29 2.86
CA MET A 102 -2.71 -14.63 2.13
C MET A 102 -3.00 -15.29 0.78
N PHE A 103 -4.03 -16.13 0.72
CA PHE A 103 -4.48 -16.79 -0.51
C PHE A 103 -5.04 -15.78 -1.51
N TRP A 104 -5.98 -14.94 -1.10
CA TRP A 104 -6.49 -13.82 -1.90
C TRP A 104 -5.35 -12.97 -2.45
N GLY A 105 -4.39 -12.62 -1.59
CA GLY A 105 -3.25 -11.76 -1.93
C GLY A 105 -2.12 -12.42 -2.74
N GLY A 106 -2.22 -13.71 -3.08
CA GLY A 106 -1.18 -14.43 -3.81
C GLY A 106 0.15 -14.56 -3.05
N VAL A 107 0.11 -14.60 -1.71
CA VAL A 107 1.30 -14.58 -0.84
C VAL A 107 1.30 -15.73 0.18
N SER A 108 0.64 -16.84 -0.12
CA SER A 108 0.47 -17.99 0.79
C SER A 108 1.78 -18.59 1.31
N ALA A 109 2.72 -18.98 0.44
CA ALA A 109 3.86 -19.85 0.76
C ALA A 109 4.48 -19.68 2.17
N HIS A 110 5.46 -18.78 2.32
CA HIS A 110 6.16 -18.56 3.60
C HIS A 110 5.29 -17.88 4.67
N ASN A 111 4.17 -17.25 4.30
CA ASN A 111 3.28 -16.63 5.29
C ASN A 111 2.43 -17.69 6.00
N ASN A 112 1.87 -18.64 5.27
CA ASN A 112 1.05 -19.72 5.83
C ASN A 112 1.86 -20.62 6.74
N GLN A 113 3.09 -20.99 6.34
CA GLN A 113 4.01 -21.75 7.20
C GLN A 113 4.25 -21.03 8.54
N TRP A 114 4.50 -19.71 8.49
CA TRP A 114 4.68 -18.93 9.72
C TRP A 114 3.39 -18.86 10.54
N LEU A 115 2.23 -18.64 9.91
CA LEU A 115 0.94 -18.56 10.59
C LEU A 115 0.59 -19.88 11.29
N GLU A 116 0.83 -21.01 10.64
CA GLU A 116 0.60 -22.35 11.20
C GLU A 116 1.54 -22.63 12.36
N ALA A 117 2.84 -22.35 12.21
CA ALA A 117 3.83 -22.51 13.28
C ALA A 117 3.58 -21.60 14.49
N ASN A 118 2.87 -20.48 14.31
CA ASN A 118 2.57 -19.50 15.34
C ASN A 118 1.07 -19.44 15.67
N GLN A 119 0.31 -20.52 15.43
CA GLN A 119 -1.13 -20.53 15.67
C GLN A 119 -1.47 -20.23 17.13
N LYS A 120 -0.75 -20.83 18.09
CA LYS A 120 -0.97 -20.60 19.52
C LYS A 120 -0.65 -19.15 19.88
N GLY A 121 -1.65 -18.39 20.30
CA GLY A 121 -1.57 -16.96 20.61
C GLY A 121 -1.64 -16.04 19.39
N LEU A 122 -1.98 -16.55 18.20
CA LEU A 122 -2.07 -15.77 16.97
C LEU A 122 -3.11 -14.64 17.09
N ALA A 123 -4.31 -14.93 17.59
CA ALA A 123 -5.37 -13.93 17.73
C ALA A 123 -4.93 -12.76 18.62
N LYS A 124 -4.31 -13.08 19.77
CA LYS A 124 -3.72 -12.09 20.68
C LYS A 124 -2.62 -11.27 19.99
N THR A 125 -1.73 -11.93 19.26
CA THR A 125 -0.61 -11.28 18.55
C THR A 125 -1.12 -10.28 17.51
N ILE A 126 -2.08 -10.69 16.66
CA ILE A 126 -2.68 -9.81 15.64
C ILE A 126 -3.40 -8.63 16.30
N ALA A 127 -4.17 -8.88 17.37
CA ALA A 127 -4.88 -7.82 18.10
C ALA A 127 -3.92 -6.79 18.73
N GLN A 128 -2.82 -7.25 19.33
CA GLN A 128 -1.79 -6.37 19.91
C GLN A 128 -1.14 -5.49 18.85
N VAL A 129 -0.75 -6.07 17.69
CA VAL A 129 -0.18 -5.27 16.60
C VAL A 129 -1.20 -4.29 16.04
N ALA A 130 -2.46 -4.72 15.83
CA ALA A 130 -3.51 -3.84 15.36
C ALA A 130 -3.77 -2.66 16.32
N GLN A 131 -3.74 -2.90 17.63
CA GLN A 131 -3.88 -1.83 18.63
C GLN A 131 -2.75 -0.80 18.51
N VAL A 132 -1.51 -1.24 18.34
CA VAL A 132 -0.37 -0.33 18.14
C VAL A 132 -0.52 0.49 16.85
N LEU A 133 -0.93 -0.15 15.75
CA LEU A 133 -1.17 0.55 14.48
C LEU A 133 -2.28 1.60 14.61
N ARG A 134 -3.36 1.31 15.34
CA ARG A 134 -4.47 2.26 15.58
C ARG A 134 -4.07 3.44 16.47
N ILE A 135 -3.23 3.21 17.49
CA ILE A 135 -2.66 4.29 18.30
C ILE A 135 -1.83 5.22 17.43
N GLY A 136 -1.16 4.69 16.39
CA GLY A 136 -0.60 5.48 15.31
C GLY A 136 0.53 6.42 15.76
N ASN A 137 1.31 6.01 16.77
CA ASN A 137 2.49 6.76 17.17
C ASN A 137 3.61 6.54 16.14
N LEU A 138 3.65 7.43 15.14
CA LEU A 138 4.58 7.42 14.00
C LEU A 138 6.06 7.60 14.38
N ASP A 139 6.31 7.96 15.64
CA ASP A 139 7.62 8.22 16.21
C ASP A 139 7.97 7.22 17.32
N SER A 140 7.08 6.26 17.64
CA SER A 140 7.29 5.31 18.73
C SER A 140 8.31 4.22 18.41
N PRO A 141 9.29 3.98 19.30
CA PRO A 141 10.09 2.77 19.26
C PRO A 141 9.36 1.55 19.90
N GLN A 142 8.11 1.68 20.36
CA GLN A 142 7.37 0.63 21.09
C GLN A 142 7.07 -0.63 20.27
N PHE A 143 7.46 -0.68 18.99
CA PHE A 143 7.54 -1.96 18.29
C PHE A 143 8.71 -2.76 18.87
N GLN A 144 8.37 -3.79 19.64
CA GLN A 144 9.36 -4.76 20.09
C GLN A 144 10.16 -5.32 18.91
N ASN A 145 11.41 -5.67 19.19
CA ASN A 145 12.22 -6.50 18.30
C ASN A 145 11.43 -7.76 17.94
N ASN A 146 11.45 -8.17 16.66
CA ASN A 146 10.77 -9.35 16.09
C ASN A 146 9.28 -9.22 15.71
N LEU A 147 8.77 -8.01 15.44
CA LEU A 147 7.45 -7.85 14.81
C LEU A 147 7.33 -8.62 13.49
N ARG A 148 6.35 -9.53 13.37
CA ARG A 148 6.00 -10.14 12.09
C ARG A 148 5.25 -9.14 11.21
N PHE A 149 5.98 -8.41 10.39
CA PHE A 149 5.42 -7.47 9.43
C PHE A 149 6.10 -7.61 8.07
N ASN A 150 5.31 -7.77 7.01
CA ASN A 150 5.77 -7.76 5.63
C ASN A 150 4.59 -7.39 4.72
N ALA A 151 4.79 -7.41 3.41
CA ALA A 151 3.74 -7.11 2.42
C ALA A 151 2.53 -8.08 2.45
N GLY A 152 2.65 -9.24 3.08
CA GLY A 152 1.50 -10.13 3.34
C GLY A 152 0.74 -9.68 4.58
N MET A 153 1.45 -9.39 5.67
CA MET A 153 0.83 -8.90 6.91
C MET A 153 0.18 -7.52 6.74
N THR A 154 0.69 -6.66 5.85
CA THR A 154 0.02 -5.38 5.53
C THR A 154 -1.40 -5.61 5.00
N LYS A 155 -1.65 -6.71 4.28
CA LYS A 155 -3.00 -7.10 3.81
C LYS A 155 -3.91 -7.37 4.99
N VAL A 156 -3.49 -8.22 5.92
CA VAL A 156 -4.26 -8.54 7.15
C VAL A 156 -4.56 -7.27 7.93
N TYR A 157 -3.55 -6.45 8.22
CA TYR A 157 -3.75 -5.24 9.03
C TYR A 157 -4.58 -4.17 8.31
N SER A 158 -4.52 -4.07 6.98
CA SER A 158 -5.39 -3.16 6.20
C SER A 158 -6.88 -3.52 6.27
N LEU A 159 -7.21 -4.74 6.71
CA LEU A 159 -8.58 -5.23 6.85
C LEU A 159 -9.08 -5.17 8.30
N ILE A 160 -8.19 -4.98 9.26
CA ILE A 160 -8.49 -4.91 10.70
C ILE A 160 -8.39 -3.47 11.22
N CYS A 161 -7.51 -2.67 10.63
CA CYS A 161 -7.29 -1.27 11.00
C CYS A 161 -7.98 -0.36 9.98
N GLN A 162 -8.78 0.57 10.47
CA GLN A 162 -9.34 1.64 9.65
C GLN A 162 -8.22 2.53 9.12
N ASP A 163 -8.43 3.10 7.92
CA ASP A 163 -7.51 4.03 7.27
C ASP A 163 -6.07 3.53 7.16
N PHE A 164 -5.91 2.23 6.93
CA PHE A 164 -4.61 1.56 6.83
C PHE A 164 -4.48 0.83 5.49
N ILE A 165 -3.40 1.10 4.76
CA ILE A 165 -3.23 0.58 3.39
C ILE A 165 -2.45 -0.73 3.32
N ILE A 166 -2.61 -1.43 2.20
CA ILE A 166 -1.72 -2.49 1.74
C ILE A 166 -0.47 -1.84 1.15
N TYR A 167 0.53 -1.65 2.00
CA TYR A 167 1.83 -1.17 1.54
C TYR A 167 2.69 -2.32 1.03
N ASP A 168 2.52 -2.65 -0.26
CA ASP A 168 3.34 -3.62 -0.98
C ASP A 168 4.32 -2.94 -1.94
N SER A 169 5.09 -3.74 -2.68
CA SER A 169 6.10 -3.23 -3.62
C SER A 169 5.54 -2.32 -4.71
N ARG A 170 4.28 -2.49 -5.14
CA ARG A 170 3.67 -1.65 -6.19
C ARG A 170 3.29 -0.31 -5.58
N VAL A 171 2.54 -0.33 -4.48
CA VAL A 171 2.15 0.90 -3.76
C VAL A 171 3.38 1.71 -3.33
N ALA A 172 4.44 1.04 -2.85
CA ALA A 172 5.71 1.70 -2.51
C ALA A 172 6.39 2.34 -3.73
N ALA A 173 6.41 1.67 -4.88
CA ALA A 173 6.97 2.20 -6.12
C ALA A 173 6.23 3.46 -6.60
N ALA A 174 4.89 3.41 -6.63
CA ALA A 174 4.07 4.56 -7.02
C ALA A 174 4.26 5.75 -6.06
N LEU A 175 4.27 5.51 -4.75
CA LEU A 175 4.54 6.57 -3.77
C LEU A 175 5.91 7.21 -3.96
N GLY A 176 6.95 6.42 -4.23
CA GLY A 176 8.27 6.96 -4.54
C GLY A 176 8.27 7.80 -5.82
N MET A 177 7.59 7.34 -6.88
CA MET A 177 7.42 8.11 -8.12
C MET A 177 6.72 9.44 -7.87
N LEU A 178 5.63 9.46 -7.11
CA LEU A 178 4.92 10.69 -6.75
C LEU A 178 5.82 11.66 -5.96
N VAL A 179 6.68 11.16 -5.08
CA VAL A 179 7.65 11.98 -4.36
C VAL A 179 8.69 12.58 -5.31
N VAL A 180 9.16 11.83 -6.32
CA VAL A 180 10.08 12.37 -7.34
C VAL A 180 9.42 13.50 -8.12
N ILE A 181 8.19 13.29 -8.61
CA ILE A 181 7.44 14.33 -9.34
C ILE A 181 7.26 15.57 -8.46
N PHE A 182 6.82 15.39 -7.21
CA PHE A 182 6.73 16.48 -6.24
C PHE A 182 8.05 17.24 -6.07
N CYS A 183 9.16 16.53 -5.92
CA CYS A 183 10.46 17.16 -5.74
C CYS A 183 10.87 17.96 -6.99
N GLU A 184 10.63 17.43 -8.18
CA GLU A 184 10.91 18.11 -9.45
C GLU A 184 10.07 19.39 -9.61
N GLU A 185 8.77 19.32 -9.35
CA GLU A 185 7.86 20.47 -9.43
C GLU A 185 8.15 21.55 -8.38
N LYS A 186 8.69 21.17 -7.23
CA LYS A 186 9.05 22.09 -6.14
C LYS A 186 10.53 22.54 -6.18
N GLY A 187 11.32 22.10 -7.16
CA GLY A 187 12.75 22.42 -7.24
C GLY A 187 13.56 21.86 -6.06
N ILE A 188 13.14 20.73 -5.48
CA ILE A 188 13.83 20.06 -4.38
C ILE A 188 14.91 19.14 -4.98
N HIS A 189 16.17 19.40 -4.67
CA HIS A 189 17.32 18.70 -5.28
C HIS A 189 17.84 17.50 -4.49
N ALA A 190 17.17 17.10 -3.40
CA ALA A 190 17.54 15.93 -2.61
C ALA A 190 16.30 15.29 -1.97
N LEU A 191 16.28 13.96 -1.90
CA LEU A 191 15.13 13.24 -1.34
C LEU A 191 14.88 13.59 0.14
N PRO A 192 13.74 14.23 0.47
CA PRO A 192 13.46 14.65 1.85
C PRO A 192 13.29 13.46 2.79
N ASP A 193 13.86 13.53 4.00
CA ASP A 193 13.88 12.44 4.98
C ASP A 193 12.48 11.86 5.27
N GLY A 194 11.47 12.73 5.40
CA GLY A 194 10.08 12.34 5.68
C GLY A 194 9.37 11.61 4.53
N LEU A 195 9.92 11.66 3.32
CA LEU A 195 9.31 11.16 2.09
C LEU A 195 10.10 9.99 1.45
N ARG A 196 11.07 9.43 2.19
CA ARG A 196 11.90 8.28 1.78
C ARG A 196 11.17 6.93 1.81
N PHE A 197 9.97 6.87 1.21
CA PHE A 197 9.16 5.65 1.16
C PHE A 197 9.98 4.46 0.64
N PRO A 198 10.31 3.48 1.51
CA PRO A 198 11.17 2.39 1.11
C PRO A 198 10.47 1.45 0.13
N TRP A 199 11.20 0.98 -0.86
CA TRP A 199 10.65 0.17 -1.95
C TRP A 199 11.18 -1.26 -1.90
N ALA A 200 10.47 -2.18 -2.57
CA ALA A 200 10.92 -3.56 -2.75
C ALA A 200 10.89 -3.93 -4.24
N PRO A 201 11.85 -4.75 -4.71
CA PRO A 201 11.87 -5.22 -6.09
C PRO A 201 10.62 -6.05 -6.42
N ALA A 202 10.32 -6.15 -7.71
CA ALA A 202 9.33 -7.09 -8.17
C ALA A 202 9.79 -8.52 -7.86
N LYS A 203 8.85 -9.37 -7.42
CA LYS A 203 9.10 -10.81 -7.38
C LYS A 203 9.11 -11.33 -8.81
N GLU A 204 10.28 -11.73 -9.27
CA GLU A 204 10.51 -12.26 -10.61
C GLU A 204 11.42 -13.49 -10.51
N GLY A 205 11.35 -14.38 -11.50
CA GLY A 205 12.28 -15.50 -11.59
C GLY A 205 13.68 -15.00 -11.90
N GLU A 206 14.70 -15.74 -11.48
CA GLU A 206 16.12 -15.39 -11.63
C GLU A 206 16.54 -15.13 -13.09
N SER A 207 15.77 -15.60 -14.07
CA SER A 207 16.02 -15.50 -15.50
C SER A 207 15.23 -14.41 -16.24
N ALA A 208 14.63 -13.44 -15.54
CA ALA A 208 13.87 -12.37 -16.19
C ALA A 208 14.80 -11.44 -16.99
N ALA A 209 14.86 -11.64 -18.32
CA ALA A 209 15.71 -10.87 -19.24
C ALA A 209 15.46 -9.35 -19.18
N VAL A 210 14.23 -8.94 -18.87
CA VAL A 210 13.87 -7.56 -18.60
C VAL A 210 13.07 -7.56 -17.29
N PRO A 211 13.63 -7.09 -16.16
CA PRO A 211 12.92 -7.10 -14.87
C PRO A 211 12.00 -5.88 -14.70
N LYS A 212 10.82 -6.06 -14.08
CA LYS A 212 9.88 -4.96 -13.77
C LYS A 212 10.60 -3.89 -12.94
N ARG A 213 10.47 -2.63 -13.33
CA ARG A 213 11.16 -1.53 -12.65
C ARG A 213 10.25 -0.98 -11.56
N ARG A 214 10.57 -1.31 -10.31
CA ARG A 214 9.87 -0.78 -9.13
C ARG A 214 10.73 0.16 -8.28
N ASN A 215 11.98 0.38 -8.70
CA ASN A 215 12.86 1.33 -8.03
C ASN A 215 12.45 2.75 -8.42
N PRO A 216 11.92 3.57 -7.51
CA PRO A 216 11.58 4.95 -7.82
C PRO A 216 12.80 5.87 -7.80
N SER A 217 14.00 5.35 -7.51
CA SER A 217 15.20 6.18 -7.45
C SER A 217 15.56 6.77 -8.82
N LYS A 218 15.93 8.06 -8.82
CA LYS A 218 16.32 8.80 -10.03
C LYS A 218 17.60 9.59 -9.77
N GLY A 219 18.62 9.32 -10.57
CA GLY A 219 19.95 9.90 -10.43
C GLY A 219 20.57 9.71 -9.04
N ASP A 220 21.52 10.57 -8.69
CA ASP A 220 22.16 10.55 -7.38
C ASP A 220 21.34 11.28 -6.29
N ALA A 221 20.47 12.21 -6.71
CA ALA A 221 19.69 13.07 -5.82
C ALA A 221 18.53 12.35 -5.12
N PHE A 222 17.88 11.39 -5.80
CA PHE A 222 16.69 10.72 -5.29
C PHE A 222 16.94 9.22 -5.08
N LYS A 223 17.60 8.85 -3.98
CA LYS A 223 17.87 7.45 -3.61
C LYS A 223 16.89 6.95 -2.55
N PHE A 224 15.99 6.04 -2.93
CA PHE A 224 15.03 5.46 -2.01
C PHE A 224 15.59 4.22 -1.30
N PRO A 225 15.37 4.07 0.02
CA PRO A 225 15.88 2.94 0.77
C PRO A 225 15.14 1.63 0.42
N GLY A 226 15.82 0.50 0.62
CA GLY A 226 15.21 -0.82 0.52
C GLY A 226 14.24 -1.11 1.66
N LEU A 227 13.09 -1.69 1.34
CA LEU A 227 12.07 -2.08 2.29
C LEU A 227 12.46 -3.34 3.06
N ARG A 228 12.76 -3.15 4.35
CA ARG A 228 13.01 -4.22 5.31
C ARG A 228 11.73 -4.61 6.05
N ARG A 229 11.55 -5.91 6.26
CA ARG A 229 10.47 -6.50 7.06
C ARG A 229 10.49 -6.04 8.53
N GLY A 230 9.41 -6.31 9.23
CA GLY A 230 9.23 -6.03 10.66
C GLY A 230 8.96 -4.55 10.93
N HIS A 231 9.56 -4.03 12.00
CA HIS A 231 9.35 -2.67 12.48
C HIS A 231 9.46 -1.60 11.38
N HIS A 232 10.47 -1.71 10.52
CA HIS A 232 10.71 -0.76 9.43
C HIS A 232 9.54 -0.71 8.45
N HIS A 233 8.99 -1.86 8.06
CA HIS A 233 7.80 -1.93 7.20
C HIS A 233 6.57 -1.36 7.91
N ALA A 234 6.37 -1.68 9.20
CA ALA A 234 5.24 -1.18 9.96
C ALA A 234 5.22 0.36 10.05
N ILE A 235 6.35 0.98 10.40
CA ILE A 235 6.48 2.45 10.44
C ILE A 235 6.14 3.06 9.09
N TRP A 236 6.74 2.58 8.01
CA TRP A 236 6.52 3.18 6.70
C TRP A 236 5.12 2.93 6.15
N ASN A 237 4.48 1.81 6.51
CA ASN A 237 3.07 1.61 6.19
C ASN A 237 2.17 2.58 6.97
N MET A 238 2.40 2.80 8.27
CA MET A 238 1.65 3.80 9.04
C MET A 238 1.83 5.20 8.46
N ARG A 239 3.05 5.58 8.07
CA ARG A 239 3.36 6.88 7.45
C ARG A 239 2.66 7.05 6.11
N ALA A 240 2.73 6.04 5.25
CA ALA A 240 2.06 6.04 3.95
C ALA A 240 0.54 6.13 4.11
N SER A 241 -0.04 5.28 4.97
CA SER A 241 -1.46 5.31 5.31
C SER A 241 -1.89 6.69 5.80
N TRP A 242 -1.14 7.26 6.76
CA TRP A 242 -1.43 8.58 7.31
C TRP A 242 -1.35 9.69 6.25
N ILE A 243 -0.27 9.78 5.46
CA ILE A 243 -0.13 10.79 4.40
C ILE A 243 -1.29 10.73 3.41
N LEU A 244 -1.65 9.53 2.93
CA LEU A 244 -2.74 9.37 1.96
C LEU A 244 -4.09 9.75 2.56
N SER A 245 -4.36 9.37 3.81
CA SER A 245 -5.57 9.78 4.53
C SER A 245 -5.61 11.29 4.75
N GLN A 246 -4.48 11.93 5.09
CA GLN A 246 -4.41 13.39 5.23
C GLN A 246 -4.63 14.11 3.90
N ALA A 247 -4.07 13.59 2.80
CA ALA A 247 -4.27 14.18 1.48
C ALA A 247 -5.74 14.11 1.04
N LEU A 248 -6.42 12.98 1.29
CA LEU A 248 -7.86 12.83 1.03
C LEU A 248 -8.73 13.71 1.93
N ALA A 249 -8.33 13.93 3.19
CA ALA A 249 -9.06 14.76 4.14
C ALA A 249 -8.78 16.27 4.00
N HIS A 250 -7.78 16.65 3.20
CA HIS A 250 -7.40 18.04 3.00
C HIS A 250 -8.45 18.79 2.17
N GLN A 251 -8.66 20.08 2.47
CA GLN A 251 -9.69 20.89 1.78
C GLN A 251 -9.52 20.92 0.26
N SER A 252 -8.27 20.91 -0.24
CA SER A 252 -7.99 20.91 -1.67
C SER A 252 -8.42 19.63 -2.37
N ALA A 253 -8.68 18.55 -1.64
CA ALA A 253 -9.20 17.29 -2.16
C ALA A 253 -10.73 17.18 -2.05
N ALA A 254 -11.45 18.21 -1.59
CA ALA A 254 -12.90 18.14 -1.34
C ALA A 254 -13.74 17.76 -2.57
N THR A 255 -13.27 18.11 -3.77
CA THR A 255 -13.90 17.77 -5.05
C THR A 255 -13.37 16.46 -5.65
N SER A 256 -12.52 15.73 -4.92
CA SER A 256 -11.86 14.56 -5.46
C SER A 256 -12.88 13.47 -5.82
N PRO A 257 -12.79 12.88 -7.03
CA PRO A 257 -13.68 11.80 -7.43
C PRO A 257 -13.49 10.53 -6.56
N PHE A 258 -12.37 10.41 -5.84
CA PHE A 258 -12.15 9.36 -4.85
C PHE A 258 -13.12 9.43 -3.67
N LEU A 259 -13.68 10.60 -3.34
CA LEU A 259 -14.62 10.79 -2.24
C LEU A 259 -16.05 10.35 -2.59
N GLY A 260 -16.37 10.21 -3.88
CA GLY A 260 -17.69 9.76 -4.36
C GLY A 260 -17.91 8.24 -4.19
N GLY A 261 -19.16 7.82 -3.97
CA GLY A 261 -19.55 6.40 -4.06
C GLY A 261 -19.38 5.57 -2.78
N GLY A 262 -19.58 6.16 -1.60
CA GLY A 262 -19.60 5.44 -0.32
C GLY A 262 -18.23 5.23 0.33
N ALA A 263 -18.23 4.48 1.44
CA ALA A 263 -17.07 4.31 2.31
C ALA A 263 -15.87 3.68 1.58
N ASN A 264 -14.69 4.23 1.88
CA ASN A 264 -13.34 3.76 1.53
C ASN A 264 -12.62 4.44 0.33
N ALA A 265 -12.63 5.78 0.29
CA ALA A 265 -11.81 6.58 -0.62
C ALA A 265 -10.31 6.22 -0.58
N LEU A 266 -9.78 5.91 0.61
CA LEU A 266 -8.39 5.49 0.78
C LEU A 266 -8.09 4.19 0.03
N ARG A 267 -9.00 3.22 0.05
CA ARG A 267 -8.82 1.97 -0.70
C ARG A 267 -8.83 2.20 -2.20
N ARG A 268 -9.67 3.11 -2.71
CA ARG A 268 -9.66 3.48 -4.12
C ARG A 268 -8.33 4.13 -4.52
N LEU A 269 -7.79 5.01 -3.68
CA LEU A 269 -6.46 5.61 -3.91
C LEU A 269 -5.34 4.55 -3.84
N GLU A 270 -5.40 3.62 -2.90
CA GLU A 270 -4.48 2.47 -2.84
C GLU A 270 -4.53 1.64 -4.13
N MET A 271 -5.72 1.39 -4.68
CA MET A 271 -5.89 0.68 -5.96
C MET A 271 -5.25 1.43 -7.13
N ALA A 272 -5.38 2.76 -7.18
CA ALA A 272 -4.68 3.59 -8.17
C ALA A 272 -3.16 3.46 -8.05
N LEU A 273 -2.61 3.62 -6.84
CA LEU A 273 -1.19 3.47 -6.56
C LEU A 273 -0.69 2.06 -6.88
N PHE A 274 -1.51 1.05 -6.62
CA PHE A 274 -1.22 -0.31 -7.02
C PHE A 274 -1.09 -0.38 -8.54
N MET A 275 -2.07 0.13 -9.31
CA MET A 275 -2.01 0.17 -10.79
C MET A 275 -0.74 0.85 -11.29
N MET A 276 -0.51 2.12 -10.94
CA MET A 276 0.67 2.87 -11.39
C MET A 276 1.99 2.21 -10.97
N GLY A 277 2.05 1.61 -9.78
CA GLY A 277 3.26 1.00 -9.25
C GLY A 277 3.60 -0.38 -9.84
N TYR A 278 2.86 -0.87 -10.85
CA TYR A 278 3.16 -2.15 -11.48
C TYR A 278 4.60 -2.19 -12.01
N ASP A 279 4.96 -1.16 -12.77
CA ASP A 279 6.22 -0.95 -13.46
C ASP A 279 6.38 0.54 -13.76
N LEU A 280 7.41 1.17 -13.23
CA LEU A 280 7.67 2.61 -13.38
C LEU A 280 8.28 2.96 -14.75
N GLY A 281 8.52 1.96 -15.61
CA GLY A 281 9.07 2.16 -16.94
C GLY A 281 10.56 2.51 -16.93
N ILE A 282 11.04 3.00 -18.07
CA ILE A 282 12.40 3.52 -18.18
C ILE A 282 12.39 4.92 -17.59
N ALA A 283 13.25 5.18 -16.60
CA ALA A 283 13.47 6.54 -16.12
C ALA A 283 13.80 7.41 -17.34
N ALA A 284 12.93 8.37 -17.64
CA ALA A 284 13.23 9.42 -18.61
C ALA A 284 14.40 10.27 -18.08
#